data_AF-A0AAV8ADG9-F1
#
_entry.id   AF-A0AAV8ADG9-F1
#
_cell.length_a   1.000
_cell.length_b   1.000
_cell.length_c   1.000
_cell.angle_alpha   90.00
_cell.angle_beta   90.00
_cell.angle_gamma   90.00
#
_symmetry.space_group_name_H-M   'P 1'
#
loop_
_entity.id
_entity.type
_entity.pdbx_description
1 polymer ?
#
loop_
_entity_poly.entity_id
_entity_poly.type
_entity_poly.pdbx_seq_one_letter_code
_entity_poly.pdbx_strand_id
1 'polypeptide(L)'
;MNQEFAQFEEIILLLLENDNEIRNQAELEFQNLYEQDPEACFQLLLACVEMSKEDAVKSLSLVLLRRAVVSSGSLYSKFSNKTKELIKNSLLEQLTNQKNKIHPKN
;
A
#
# COMPACT_ATOMS: atom_id res chain seq x y z
N MET A 1 0.55 13.44 9.36
CA MET A 1 -0.27 12.29 8.96
C MET A 1 -1.19 12.62 7.77
N ASN A 2 -2.09 13.62 7.81
CA ASN A 2 -2.98 13.89 6.66
C ASN A 2 -2.30 14.37 5.37
N GLN A 3 -1.23 15.18 5.46
CA GLN A 3 -0.54 15.69 4.27
C GLN A 3 0.33 14.62 3.59
N GLU A 4 1.05 13.84 4.37
CA GLU A 4 1.92 12.75 3.90
C GLU A 4 1.10 11.63 3.24
N PHE A 5 -0.06 11.29 3.81
CA PHE A 5 -1.02 10.39 3.18
C PHE A 5 -1.50 10.91 1.83
N ALA A 6 -1.95 12.17 1.75
CA ALA A 6 -2.48 12.74 0.51
C ALA A 6 -1.42 12.79 -0.60
N GLN A 7 -0.18 13.15 -0.26
CA GLN A 7 0.95 13.14 -1.19
C GLN A 7 1.26 11.73 -1.69
N PHE A 8 1.24 10.74 -0.79
CA PHE A 8 1.48 9.37 -1.19
C PHE A 8 0.34 8.78 -2.02
N GLU A 9 -0.92 9.08 -1.69
CA GLU A 9 -2.08 8.73 -2.48
C GLU A 9 -2.00 9.29 -3.90
N GLU A 10 -1.52 10.54 -4.05
CA GLU A 10 -1.24 11.16 -5.34
C GLU A 10 -0.17 10.39 -6.13
N ILE A 11 0.93 9.99 -5.49
CA ILE A 11 1.95 9.15 -6.15
C ILE A 11 1.32 7.85 -6.70
N ILE A 12 0.49 7.16 -5.90
CA ILE A 12 -0.20 5.94 -6.35
C ILE A 12 -1.17 6.22 -7.51
N LEU A 13 -1.85 7.36 -7.49
CA LEU A 13 -2.72 7.79 -8.59
C LEU A 13 -1.91 8.00 -9.88
N LEU A 14 -0.77 8.69 -9.80
CA LEU A 14 0.10 8.96 -10.94
C LEU A 14 0.72 7.68 -11.53
N LEU A 15 0.91 6.64 -10.73
CA LEU A 15 1.34 5.33 -11.23
C LEU A 15 0.31 4.66 -12.16
N LEU A 16 -0.96 5.10 -12.10
CA LEU A 16 -2.05 4.59 -12.93
C LEU A 16 -2.25 5.40 -14.22
N GLU A 17 -1.52 6.51 -14.39
CA GLU A 17 -1.65 7.37 -15.56
C GLU A 17 -1.18 6.67 -16.84
N ASN A 18 -1.82 7.03 -17.95
CA ASN A 18 -1.48 6.51 -19.27
C ASN A 18 -0.22 7.18 -19.84
N ASP A 19 0.12 8.38 -19.35
CA ASP A 19 1.31 9.10 -19.73
C ASP A 19 2.56 8.45 -19.11
N ASN A 20 3.48 8.03 -19.97
CA ASN A 20 4.70 7.33 -19.55
C ASN A 20 5.65 8.24 -18.77
N GLU A 21 5.74 9.53 -19.09
CA GLU A 21 6.64 10.46 -18.38
C GLU A 21 6.15 10.67 -16.95
N ILE A 22 4.83 10.87 -16.78
CA ILE A 22 4.19 11.00 -15.47
C ILE A 22 4.39 9.71 -14.65
N ARG A 23 4.12 8.55 -15.25
CA ARG A 23 4.28 7.26 -14.55
C ARG A 23 5.73 7.01 -14.16
N ASN A 24 6.69 7.28 -15.04
CA ASN A 24 8.11 7.08 -14.75
C ASN A 24 8.59 7.97 -13.58
N GLN A 25 8.10 9.21 -13.52
CA GLN A 25 8.41 10.12 -12.41
C GLN A 25 7.84 9.59 -11.08
N ALA A 26 6.58 9.15 -11.10
CA ALA A 26 5.94 8.54 -9.92
C ALA A 26 6.61 7.23 -9.49
N GLU A 27 7.05 6.40 -10.43
CA GLU A 27 7.82 5.18 -10.16
C GLU A 27 9.15 5.50 -9.46
N LEU A 28 9.85 6.55 -9.90
CA LEU A 28 11.09 6.98 -9.27
C LEU A 28 10.86 7.47 -7.83
N GLU A 29 9.83 8.28 -7.60
CA GLU A 29 9.47 8.77 -6.27
C GLU A 29 9.07 7.63 -5.33
N PHE A 30 8.23 6.71 -5.82
CA PHE A 30 7.85 5.52 -5.07
C PHE A 30 9.08 4.66 -4.73
N GLN A 31 9.97 4.41 -5.70
CA GLN A 31 11.16 3.60 -5.49
C GLN A 31 12.12 4.23 -4.48
N ASN A 32 12.30 5.56 -4.54
CA ASN A 32 13.12 6.28 -3.57
C ASN A 32 12.58 6.11 -2.15
N LEU A 33 11.27 6.27 -1.94
CA LEU A 33 10.67 6.06 -0.62
C LEU A 33 10.77 4.61 -0.18
N TYR A 34 10.52 3.66 -1.09
CA TYR A 34 10.60 2.23 -0.83
C TYR A 34 12.02 1.78 -0.42
N GLU A 35 13.07 2.42 -0.93
CA GLU A 35 14.46 2.12 -0.58
C GLU A 35 14.95 2.84 0.68
N GLN A 36 14.55 4.11 0.88
CA GLN A 36 15.00 4.93 2.01
C GLN A 36 14.31 4.56 3.32
N ASP A 37 12.97 4.43 3.30
CA ASP A 37 12.18 4.03 4.45
C ASP A 37 11.12 2.98 4.06
N PRO A 38 11.54 1.71 3.97
CA PRO A 38 10.66 0.61 3.63
C PRO A 38 9.45 0.46 4.57
N GLU A 39 9.60 0.81 5.85
CA GLU A 39 8.53 0.64 6.85
C GLU A 39 7.49 1.75 6.70
N ALA A 40 7.91 3.00 6.52
CA ALA A 40 7.01 4.12 6.25
C ALA A 40 6.24 3.91 4.93
N CYS A 41 6.94 3.48 3.87
CA CYS A 41 6.32 3.14 2.59
C CYS A 41 5.21 2.09 2.76
N PHE A 42 5.48 1.04 3.56
CA PHE A 42 4.49 0.01 3.83
C PHE A 42 3.26 0.56 4.59
N GLN A 43 3.49 1.39 5.62
CA GLN A 43 2.40 1.98 6.40
C GLN A 43 1.52 2.89 5.54
N LEU A 44 2.11 3.67 4.63
CA LEU A 44 1.37 4.52 3.70
C LEU A 44 0.57 3.69 2.68
N LEU A 45 1.15 2.61 2.15
CA LEU A 45 0.42 1.67 1.31
C LEU A 45 -0.79 1.05 2.03
N LEU A 46 -0.63 0.67 3.30
CA LEU A 46 -1.74 0.18 4.10
C LEU A 46 -2.81 1.27 4.30
N ALA A 47 -2.40 2.50 4.64
CA ALA A 47 -3.32 3.62 4.76
C ALA A 47 -4.10 3.87 3.45
N CYS A 48 -3.48 3.74 2.27
CA CYS A 48 -4.19 3.84 0.99
C CYS A 48 -5.27 2.77 0.84
N VAL A 49 -5.02 1.53 1.27
CA VAL A 49 -6.03 0.46 1.24
C VAL A 49 -7.22 0.78 2.15
N GLU A 50 -6.97 1.38 3.31
CA GLU A 50 -7.97 1.61 4.35
C GLU A 50 -8.77 2.90 4.17
N MET A 51 -8.11 3.96 3.71
CA MET A 51 -8.62 5.33 3.76
C MET A 51 -8.94 5.92 2.38
N SER A 52 -8.31 5.42 1.30
CA SER A 52 -8.54 5.98 -0.03
C SER A 52 -10.01 5.85 -0.45
N LYS A 53 -10.50 6.82 -1.20
CA LYS A 53 -11.84 6.75 -1.82
C LYS A 53 -11.78 6.13 -3.21
N GLU A 54 -10.60 6.09 -3.82
CA GLU A 54 -10.38 5.59 -5.18
C GLU A 54 -10.11 4.09 -5.17
N ASP A 55 -10.99 3.31 -5.79
CA ASP A 55 -10.83 1.84 -5.82
C ASP A 55 -9.61 1.38 -6.62
N ALA A 56 -9.18 2.19 -7.60
CA ALA A 56 -7.96 1.93 -8.35
C ALA A 56 -6.70 2.09 -7.47
N VAL A 57 -6.66 3.13 -6.63
CA VAL A 57 -5.59 3.35 -5.64
C VAL A 57 -5.54 2.17 -4.67
N LYS A 58 -6.68 1.79 -4.07
CA LYS A 58 -6.74 0.63 -3.16
C LYS A 58 -6.21 -0.64 -3.81
N SER A 59 -6.63 -0.89 -5.05
CA SER A 59 -6.25 -2.10 -5.80
C SER A 59 -4.76 -2.14 -6.08
N LEU A 60 -4.19 -1.03 -6.55
CA LEU A 60 -2.75 -0.93 -6.81
C LEU A 60 -1.94 -1.02 -5.51
N SER A 61 -2.36 -0.34 -4.44
CA SER A 61 -1.71 -0.44 -3.13
C SER A 61 -1.68 -1.89 -2.60
N LEU A 62 -2.76 -2.66 -2.76
CA LEU A 62 -2.78 -4.09 -2.42
C LEU A 62 -1.78 -4.91 -3.23
N VAL A 63 -1.64 -4.62 -4.52
CA VAL A 63 -0.67 -5.31 -5.40
C VAL A 63 0.76 -5.00 -4.96
N LEU A 64 1.06 -3.74 -4.66
CA LEU A 64 2.37 -3.30 -4.19
C LEU A 64 2.71 -3.88 -2.81
N LEU A 65 1.74 -3.91 -1.88
CA LEU A 65 1.88 -4.57 -0.58
C LEU A 65 2.20 -6.06 -0.73
N ARG A 66 1.47 -6.76 -1.60
CA ARG A 66 1.74 -8.19 -1.87
C ARG A 66 3.15 -8.39 -2.41
N ARG A 67 3.59 -7.55 -3.35
CA ARG A 67 4.95 -7.60 -3.92
C ARG A 67 6.01 -7.37 -2.84
N ALA A 68 5.81 -6.40 -1.96
CA ALA A 68 6.72 -6.08 -0.86
C ALA A 68 6.87 -7.21 0.17
N VAL A 69 5.90 -8.14 0.25
CA VAL A 69 5.92 -9.29 1.18
C VAL A 69 6.37 -10.58 0.50
N VAL A 70 5.83 -10.87 -0.69
CA VAL A 70 5.88 -12.21 -1.32
C VAL A 70 7.01 -12.37 -2.34
N SER A 71 7.51 -11.29 -2.95
CA SER A 71 8.51 -11.41 -4.02
C SER A 71 9.86 -11.91 -3.50
N SER A 72 10.57 -12.68 -4.34
CA SER A 72 11.97 -13.02 -4.12
C SER A 72 12.82 -11.74 -4.07
N GLY A 73 13.36 -11.41 -2.89
CA GLY A 73 13.99 -10.12 -2.60
C GLY A 73 13.11 -9.14 -1.82
N SER A 74 12.00 -9.60 -1.24
CA SER A 74 11.08 -8.78 -0.44
C SER A 74 11.78 -8.07 0.70
N LEU A 75 11.44 -6.79 0.88
CA LEU A 75 11.88 -6.00 2.04
C LEU A 75 11.25 -6.51 3.34
N TYR A 76 10.30 -7.46 3.27
CA TYR A 76 9.80 -8.19 4.43
C TYR A 76 10.92 -8.73 5.31
N SER A 77 12.00 -9.25 4.73
CA SER A 77 13.18 -9.69 5.49
C SER A 77 13.85 -8.56 6.28
N LYS A 78 13.83 -7.33 5.75
CA LYS A 78 14.41 -6.11 6.33
C LYS A 78 13.51 -5.43 7.36
N PHE A 79 12.22 -5.74 7.38
CA PHE A 79 11.30 -5.18 8.37
C PHE A 79 11.59 -5.69 9.78
N SER A 80 11.42 -4.81 10.76
CA SER A 80 11.44 -5.16 12.18
C SER A 80 10.33 -6.16 12.51
N ASN A 81 10.51 -6.96 13.57
CA ASN A 81 9.49 -7.91 14.02
C ASN A 81 8.17 -7.21 14.37
N LYS A 82 8.25 -6.02 14.98
CA LYS A 82 7.08 -5.18 15.29
C LYS A 82 6.31 -4.82 14.01
N THR A 83 7.01 -4.38 12.98
CA THR A 83 6.39 -4.03 11.70
C THR A 83 5.77 -5.27 11.06
N LYS A 84 6.46 -6.42 11.03
CA LYS A 84 5.90 -7.69 10.55
C LYS A 84 4.59 -8.09 11.26
N GLU A 85 4.52 -7.92 12.57
CA GLU A 85 3.29 -8.20 13.35
C GLU A 85 2.16 -7.23 13.01
N LEU A 86 2.47 -5.94 12.90
CA LEU A 86 1.50 -4.92 12.48
C LEU A 86 0.91 -5.24 11.10
N ILE A 87 1.77 -5.61 10.15
CA ILE A 87 1.38 -6.02 8.80
C ILE A 87 0.42 -7.20 8.85
N LYS A 88 0.80 -8.25 9.59
CA LYS A 88 -0.02 -9.45 9.72
C LYS A 88 -1.39 -9.11 10.32
N ASN A 89 -1.42 -8.35 11.41
CA ASN A 89 -2.66 -8.01 12.10
C ASN A 89 -3.58 -7.16 11.21
N SER A 90 -3.03 -6.15 10.52
CA SER A 90 -3.81 -5.27 9.65
C SER A 90 -4.41 -6.03 8.47
N LEU A 91 -3.63 -6.90 7.82
CA LEU A 91 -4.14 -7.73 6.73
C LEU A 91 -5.23 -8.72 7.19
N LEU A 92 -5.08 -9.33 8.37
CA LEU A 92 -6.08 -10.21 8.95
C LEU A 92 -7.37 -9.46 9.35
N GLU A 93 -7.23 -8.25 9.87
CA GLU A 93 -8.35 -7.37 10.18
C GLU A 93 -9.12 -6.98 8.91
N GLN A 94 -8.41 -6.61 7.84
CA GLN A 94 -9.03 -6.33 6.54
C GLN A 94 -9.81 -7.53 6.00
N LEU A 95 -9.28 -8.76 6.12
CA LEU A 95 -10.02 -9.97 5.74
C LEU A 95 -11.26 -10.21 6.62
N THR A 96 -11.19 -9.89 7.90
CA THR A 96 -12.31 -10.04 8.85
C THR A 96 -13.40 -9.02 8.57
N ASN A 97 -13.02 -7.76 8.37
CA ASN A 97 -13.92 -6.65 8.03
C ASN A 97 -14.58 -6.85 6.66
N GLN A 98 -13.87 -7.44 5.69
CA GLN A 98 -14.48 -7.83 4.42
C GLN A 98 -15.46 -9.00 4.57
N LYS A 99 -15.12 -10.05 5.34
CA LYS A 99 -16.03 -11.19 5.61
C LYS A 99 -17.36 -10.75 6.24
N ASN A 100 -17.33 -9.74 7.12
CA ASN A 100 -18.54 -9.20 7.75
C ASN A 100 -19.41 -8.37 6.80
N LYS A 101 -18.93 -7.98 5.61
CA LYS A 101 -19.72 -7.27 4.58
C LYS A 101 -20.41 -8.21 3.59
N ILE A 102 -20.04 -9.49 3.51
CA ILE A 102 -20.61 -10.48 2.55
C ILE A 102 -21.86 -11.19 3.13
N HIS A 103 -22.46 -10.64 4.19
CA HIS A 103 -23.73 -11.15 4.71
C HIS A 103 -24.61 -10.07 5.36
N PRO A 104 -25.27 -9.19 4.58
CA PRO A 104 -26.62 -8.81 4.91
C PRO A 104 -27.53 -9.97 4.52
N LYS A 105 -27.75 -10.90 5.44
CA LYS A 105 -29.02 -11.63 5.45
C LYS A 105 -30.07 -10.58 5.83
N ASN A 106 -30.86 -10.16 4.86
CA ASN A 106 -32.28 -9.83 4.96
C ASN A 106 -32.85 -9.69 3.55
#